data_AF-A0A951S857-F1
#
_entry.id   AF-A0A951S857-F1
#
_cell.length_a   1.000
_cell.length_b   1.000
_cell.length_c   1.000
_cell.angle_alpha   90.00
_cell.angle_beta   90.00
_cell.angle_gamma   90.00
#
_symmetry.space_group_name_H-M   'P 1'
#
loop_
_entity.id
_entity.type
_entity.pdbx_description
1 polymer ?
#
loop_
_entity_poly.entity_id
_entity_poly.type
_entity_poly.pdbx_seq_one_letter_code
_entity_poly.pdbx_strand_id
1 'polypeptide(L)'
;MKLDSVINQTLSKSFQTINLLQATTLNSEQDLNRIYAASHYYLTEKKNRGKYRSSLFERTKKTQDIFTIDSTTMLADIGDPELFQYLNQKYSNNYILYFTQYEMNTSNKNTIEWMKQEYKREYILHYNLFDASGKLLLAETLYFNGGNENQINKITEKNFVPISQKLLEILQSKL
;
A
#
# COMPACT_ATOMS: atom_id res chain seq x y z
N MET A 1 4.04 18.30 -3.10
CA MET A 1 3.57 17.45 -1.98
C MET A 1 3.65 16.00 -2.43
N LYS A 2 4.21 15.10 -1.61
CA LYS A 2 4.34 13.67 -1.94
C LYS A 2 3.05 12.92 -1.56
N LEU A 3 2.70 11.85 -2.29
CA LEU A 3 1.45 11.08 -2.09
C LEU A 3 1.28 10.58 -0.65
N ASP A 4 2.34 10.08 -0.03
CA ASP A 4 2.36 9.62 1.36
C ASP A 4 1.90 10.71 2.34
N SER A 5 2.26 11.97 2.09
CA SER A 5 1.84 13.10 2.91
C SER A 5 0.34 13.35 2.84
N VAL A 6 -0.23 13.23 1.65
CA VAL A 6 -1.66 13.44 1.41
C VAL A 6 -2.47 12.31 2.05
N ILE A 7 -1.99 11.08 1.88
CA ILE A 7 -2.59 9.91 2.53
C ILE A 7 -2.55 10.08 4.04
N ASN A 8 -1.38 10.36 4.62
CA ASN A 8 -1.23 10.54 6.06
C ASN A 8 -2.19 11.63 6.57
N GLN A 9 -2.16 12.83 5.99
CA GLN A 9 -3.06 13.93 6.37
C GLN A 9 -4.55 13.55 6.29
N THR A 10 -4.93 12.76 5.29
CA THR A 10 -6.32 12.32 5.12
C THR A 10 -6.71 11.30 6.16
N LEU A 11 -5.87 10.28 6.39
CA LEU A 11 -6.12 9.23 7.38
C LEU A 11 -6.10 9.77 8.81
N SER A 12 -5.24 10.76 9.12
CA SER A 12 -5.19 11.40 10.44
C SER A 12 -6.50 12.08 10.86
N LYS A 13 -7.44 12.30 9.93
CA LYS A 13 -8.77 12.84 10.25
C LYS A 13 -9.67 11.84 10.98
N SER A 14 -9.38 10.55 10.85
CA SER A 14 -10.22 9.48 11.42
C SER A 14 -9.43 8.47 12.26
N PHE A 15 -8.11 8.40 12.09
CA PHE A 15 -7.24 7.47 12.80
C PHE A 15 -6.09 8.22 13.46
N GLN A 16 -5.59 7.68 14.57
CA GLN A 16 -4.29 8.10 15.10
C GLN A 16 -3.19 7.43 14.25
N THR A 17 -2.55 8.21 13.38
CA THR A 17 -1.61 7.69 12.38
C THR A 17 -0.16 7.96 12.77
N ILE A 18 0.71 6.98 12.55
CA ILE A 18 2.16 7.13 12.62
C ILE A 18 2.72 6.81 11.24
N ASN A 19 3.35 7.80 10.60
CA ASN A 19 3.95 7.64 9.27
C ASN A 19 5.46 7.43 9.38
N LEU A 20 5.90 6.19 9.23
CA LEU A 20 7.32 5.83 9.32
C LEU A 20 8.17 6.40 8.17
N LEU A 21 7.58 6.71 7.01
CA LEU A 21 8.31 7.35 5.89
C LEU A 21 8.63 8.82 6.13
N GLN A 22 7.85 9.49 6.99
CA GLN A 22 8.03 10.90 7.31
C GLN A 22 8.63 11.14 8.70
N ALA A 23 8.73 10.09 9.52
CA ALA A 23 9.27 10.21 10.86
C ALA A 23 10.78 10.48 10.80
N THR A 24 11.18 11.64 11.31
CA THR A 24 12.55 12.18 11.22
C THR A 24 13.47 11.70 12.34
N THR A 25 13.03 10.72 13.14
CA THR A 25 13.83 10.19 14.24
C THR A 25 14.71 9.04 13.75
N LEU A 26 15.92 8.91 14.30
CA LEU A 26 16.80 7.77 14.01
C LEU A 26 16.07 6.42 14.27
N ASN A 27 15.23 6.38 15.30
CA ASN A 27 14.47 5.20 15.69
C ASN A 27 13.45 4.76 14.63
N SER A 28 12.77 5.70 13.97
CA SER A 28 11.77 5.38 12.94
C SER A 28 12.43 4.94 11.63
N GLU A 29 13.60 5.48 11.31
CA GLU A 29 14.40 5.03 10.16
C GLU A 29 14.89 3.59 10.35
N GLN A 30 15.38 3.26 11.55
CA GLN A 30 15.78 1.88 11.90
C GLN A 30 14.62 0.90 11.79
N ASP A 31 13.43 1.27 12.26
CA ASP A 31 12.25 0.42 12.16
C ASP A 31 11.83 0.21 10.70
N LEU A 32 11.85 1.28 9.91
CA LEU A 32 11.55 1.21 8.48
C LEU A 32 12.54 0.28 7.75
N ASN A 33 13.83 0.38 8.07
CA ASN A 33 14.86 -0.50 7.54
C ASN A 33 14.65 -1.96 7.95
N ARG A 34 14.26 -2.21 9.21
CA ARG A 34 13.92 -3.56 9.69
C ARG A 34 12.72 -4.12 8.94
N ILE A 35 11.68 -3.31 8.72
CA ILE A 35 10.52 -3.69 7.92
C ILE A 35 10.96 -4.08 6.51
N TYR A 36 11.72 -3.23 5.82
CA TYR A 36 12.17 -3.54 4.45
C TYR A 36 13.10 -4.76 4.38
N ALA A 37 13.96 -4.98 5.38
CA ALA A 37 14.83 -6.15 5.43
C ALA A 37 14.06 -7.46 5.64
N ALA A 38 12.89 -7.40 6.28
CA ALA A 38 12.02 -8.55 6.54
C ALA A 38 10.97 -8.79 5.44
N SER A 39 10.72 -7.80 4.58
CA SER A 39 9.67 -7.86 3.56
C SER A 39 10.08 -8.69 2.35
N HIS A 40 9.20 -9.63 1.98
CA HIS A 40 9.24 -10.35 0.72
C HIS A 40 7.97 -10.04 -0.06
N TYR A 41 8.08 -9.92 -1.39
CA TYR A 41 6.95 -9.53 -2.24
C TYR A 41 6.63 -10.59 -3.28
N TYR A 42 5.34 -10.81 -3.51
CA TYR A 42 4.86 -11.77 -4.51
C TYR A 42 3.51 -11.31 -5.07
N LEU A 43 3.27 -11.64 -6.34
CA LEU A 43 2.01 -11.38 -7.01
C LEU A 43 0.95 -12.41 -6.60
N THR A 44 -0.30 -11.98 -6.48
CA THR A 44 -1.43 -12.89 -6.28
C THR A 44 -1.67 -13.76 -7.51
N GLU A 45 -1.41 -15.07 -7.43
CA GLU A 45 -1.84 -15.96 -8.51
C GLU A 45 -3.37 -16.05 -8.58
N LYS A 46 -3.96 -15.99 -9.79
CA LYS A 46 -5.42 -16.10 -10.03
C LYS A 46 -6.10 -17.29 -9.32
N LYS A 47 -5.34 -18.35 -9.01
CA LYS A 47 -5.82 -19.59 -8.35
C LYS A 47 -6.03 -19.45 -6.83
N ASN A 48 -5.53 -18.36 -6.22
CA ASN A 48 -5.48 -18.19 -4.76
C ASN A 48 -6.44 -17.11 -4.23
N ARG A 49 -7.48 -16.73 -4.98
CA ARG A 49 -8.55 -15.86 -4.45
C ARG A 49 -9.04 -16.44 -3.13
N GLY A 50 -8.82 -15.72 -2.03
CA GLY A 50 -9.27 -16.17 -0.72
C GLY A 50 -8.27 -16.99 0.08
N LYS A 51 -7.09 -17.43 -0.41
CA LYS A 51 -6.20 -18.32 0.37
C LYS A 51 -4.73 -18.06 0.11
N TYR A 52 -4.03 -17.53 1.12
CA TYR A 52 -2.57 -17.41 1.09
C TYR A 52 -1.89 -18.42 2.00
N ARG A 53 -0.70 -18.83 1.55
CA ARG A 53 0.23 -19.70 2.25
C ARG A 53 1.61 -19.06 2.19
N SER A 54 2.10 -18.56 3.32
CA SER A 54 3.50 -18.19 3.45
C SER A 54 4.37 -19.44 3.41
N SER A 55 5.50 -19.34 2.71
CA SER A 55 6.52 -20.39 2.66
C SER A 55 7.71 -20.13 3.58
N LEU A 56 7.77 -18.94 4.20
CA LEU A 56 8.92 -18.47 4.96
C LEU A 56 9.09 -19.12 6.35
N PHE A 57 8.09 -19.85 6.84
CA PHE A 57 8.19 -20.60 8.09
C PHE A 57 7.87 -22.09 7.89
N GLU A 58 8.88 -22.95 8.05
CA GLU A 58 8.72 -24.42 8.05
C GLU A 58 7.82 -24.92 9.19
N ARG A 59 7.56 -24.10 10.21
CA ARG A 59 6.66 -24.43 11.32
C ARG A 59 5.24 -23.93 11.05
N THR A 60 4.43 -24.89 10.58
CA THR A 60 2.97 -24.81 10.34
C THR A 60 2.52 -23.87 9.23
N LYS A 61 2.14 -24.49 8.10
CA LYS A 61 1.45 -23.87 6.95
C LYS A 61 0.11 -23.27 7.41
N LYS A 62 0.10 -22.05 7.95
CA LYS A 62 -1.14 -21.33 8.26
C LYS A 62 -1.77 -20.88 6.94
N THR A 63 -2.91 -21.47 6.62
CA THR A 63 -3.74 -21.01 5.50
C THR A 63 -4.54 -19.82 6.03
N GLN A 64 -4.33 -18.64 5.47
CA GLN A 64 -5.08 -17.44 5.84
C GLN A 64 -6.10 -17.12 4.75
N ASP A 65 -7.34 -16.83 5.16
CA ASP A 65 -8.37 -16.36 4.23
C ASP A 65 -8.08 -14.90 3.85
N ILE A 66 -7.52 -14.65 2.67
CA ILE A 66 -7.23 -13.28 2.19
C ILE A 66 -8.33 -12.80 1.25
N PHE A 67 -8.93 -11.66 1.56
CA PHE A 67 -9.72 -10.92 0.59
C PHE A 67 -8.80 -10.17 -0.39
N THR A 68 -8.44 -10.84 -1.49
CA THR A 68 -7.76 -10.22 -2.63
C THR A 68 -8.78 -9.90 -3.72
N ILE A 69 -8.93 -8.63 -4.09
CA ILE A 69 -9.87 -8.23 -5.16
C ILE A 69 -9.26 -8.49 -6.55
N ASP A 70 -7.94 -8.37 -6.70
CA ASP A 70 -7.23 -8.47 -7.98
C ASP A 70 -6.10 -9.52 -7.97
N SER A 71 -5.89 -10.15 -9.11
CA SER A 71 -4.79 -11.09 -9.41
C SER A 71 -3.45 -10.41 -9.76
N THR A 72 -3.40 -9.08 -9.72
CA THR A 72 -2.17 -8.31 -9.87
C THR A 72 -1.73 -7.66 -8.55
N THR A 73 -2.44 -7.92 -7.45
CA THR A 73 -2.10 -7.34 -6.15
C THR A 73 -0.75 -7.86 -5.67
N MET A 74 0.15 -6.92 -5.40
CA MET A 74 1.43 -7.19 -4.75
C MET A 74 1.21 -7.39 -3.25
N LEU A 75 1.47 -8.62 -2.79
CA LEU A 75 1.40 -8.99 -1.38
C LEU A 75 2.78 -8.92 -0.74
N ALA A 76 2.81 -8.45 0.50
CA ALA A 76 3.95 -8.53 1.39
C ALA A 76 3.81 -9.75 2.30
N ASP A 77 4.86 -10.55 2.37
CA ASP A 77 5.09 -11.54 3.41
C ASP A 77 6.24 -11.02 4.29
N ILE A 78 5.94 -10.78 5.55
CA ILE A 78 6.90 -10.24 6.50
C ILE A 78 7.53 -11.42 7.23
N GLY A 79 8.78 -11.72 6.89
CA GLY A 79 9.50 -12.90 7.38
C GLY A 79 10.05 -12.78 8.80
N ASP A 80 9.86 -11.64 9.47
CA ASP A 80 10.24 -11.45 10.86
C ASP A 80 9.01 -11.70 11.77
N PRO A 81 8.97 -12.82 12.52
CA PRO A 81 7.82 -13.20 13.31
C PRO A 81 7.59 -12.27 14.53
N GLU A 82 8.62 -11.54 14.95
CA GLU A 82 8.55 -10.64 16.11
C GLU A 82 8.29 -9.18 15.70
N LEU A 83 8.36 -8.86 14.40
CA LEU A 83 8.27 -7.48 13.93
C LEU A 83 6.95 -6.81 14.33
N PHE A 84 5.82 -7.48 14.14
CA PHE A 84 4.51 -6.91 14.45
C PHE A 84 4.34 -6.68 15.95
N GLN A 85 4.79 -7.62 16.78
CA GLN A 85 4.79 -7.46 18.23
C GLN A 85 5.67 -6.29 18.66
N TYR A 86 6.88 -6.19 18.10
CA TYR A 86 7.80 -5.08 18.36
C TYR A 86 7.18 -3.73 18.01
N LEU A 87 6.61 -3.59 16.81
CA LEU A 87 5.98 -2.36 16.36
C LEU A 87 4.76 -2.01 17.23
N ASN A 88 3.92 -3.00 17.56
CA ASN A 88 2.77 -2.81 18.45
C ASN A 88 3.20 -2.32 19.83
N GLN A 89 4.24 -2.90 20.44
CA GLN A 89 4.74 -2.45 21.74
C GLN A 89 5.31 -1.03 21.70
N LYS A 90 5.98 -0.67 20.59
CA LYS A 90 6.63 0.65 20.44
C LYS A 90 5.65 1.77 20.13
N TYR A 91 4.64 1.48 19.30
CA TYR A 91 3.74 2.47 18.72
C TYR A 91 2.29 2.35 19.20
N SER A 92 1.96 1.32 19.98
CA SER A 92 0.60 1.01 20.44
C SER A 92 -0.41 0.93 19.30
N ASN A 93 0.02 0.47 18.12
CA ASN A 93 -0.82 0.45 16.92
C ASN A 93 -1.71 -0.80 16.87
N ASN A 94 -2.98 -0.64 16.49
CA ASN A 94 -3.90 -1.77 16.29
C ASN A 94 -3.76 -2.42 14.90
N TYR A 95 -3.30 -1.63 13.93
CA TYR A 95 -3.20 -2.02 12.53
C TYR A 95 -1.90 -1.51 11.92
N ILE A 96 -1.45 -2.15 10.85
CA ILE A 96 -0.35 -1.67 10.00
C ILE A 96 -0.84 -1.62 8.56
N LEU A 97 -0.88 -0.42 8.01
CA LEU A 97 -1.13 -0.19 6.59
C LEU A 97 0.21 -0.12 5.86
N TYR A 98 0.45 -1.05 4.95
CA TYR A 98 1.70 -1.22 4.26
C TYR A 98 1.51 -1.02 2.76
N PHE A 99 2.11 0.04 2.20
CA PHE A 99 2.13 0.28 0.76
C PHE A 99 3.26 -0.54 0.14
N THR A 100 2.90 -1.57 -0.62
CA THR A 100 3.87 -2.50 -1.20
C THR A 100 4.48 -1.93 -2.48
N GLN A 101 3.65 -1.30 -3.30
CA GLN A 101 4.10 -0.75 -4.58
C GLN A 101 3.21 0.41 -5.03
N TYR A 102 3.85 1.43 -5.58
CA TYR A 102 3.19 2.53 -6.26
C TYR A 102 3.75 2.63 -7.68
N GLU A 103 2.87 2.49 -8.68
CA GLU A 103 3.22 2.58 -10.09
C GLU A 103 2.58 3.81 -10.73
N MET A 104 3.29 4.34 -11.72
CA MET A 104 2.79 5.38 -12.61
C MET A 104 3.05 4.95 -14.05
N ASN A 105 1.99 4.49 -14.72
CA ASN A 105 2.07 4.03 -16.09
C ASN A 105 1.64 5.16 -17.02
N THR A 106 2.50 5.51 -17.98
CA THR A 106 2.20 6.52 -19.01
C THR A 106 2.11 5.81 -20.35
N SER A 107 0.96 5.91 -21.01
CA SER A 107 0.75 5.32 -22.33
C SER A 107 0.51 6.39 -23.39
N ASN A 108 1.23 6.24 -24.51
CA ASN A 108 1.09 7.03 -25.73
C ASN A 108 0.85 6.01 -26.83
N LYS A 109 -0.42 5.70 -27.12
CA LYS A 109 -0.76 4.51 -27.92
C LYS A 109 -0.42 4.69 -29.40
N ASN A 110 -0.35 5.92 -29.92
CA ASN A 110 -0.03 6.17 -31.34
C ASN A 110 0.80 7.45 -31.57
N THR A 111 1.51 7.52 -32.71
CA THR A 111 2.35 8.66 -33.14
C THR A 111 1.60 10.00 -33.16
N ILE A 112 0.29 9.97 -33.43
CA ILE A 112 -0.61 11.14 -33.41
C ILE A 112 -0.79 11.69 -31.98
N GLU A 113 -0.94 10.82 -30.98
CA GLU A 113 -1.04 11.23 -29.57
C GLU A 113 0.28 11.82 -29.07
N TRP A 114 1.41 11.29 -29.56
CA TRP A 114 2.74 11.84 -29.29
C TRP A 114 2.89 13.27 -29.85
N MET A 115 2.43 13.52 -31.08
CA MET A 115 2.42 14.85 -31.70
C MET A 115 1.49 15.84 -31.00
N LYS A 116 0.39 15.36 -30.40
CA LYS A 116 -0.56 16.17 -29.62
C LYS A 116 -0.19 16.35 -28.15
N GLN A 117 0.86 15.67 -27.67
CA GLN A 117 1.21 15.57 -26.24
C GLN A 117 0.04 15.03 -25.37
N GLU A 118 -0.85 14.25 -25.98
CA GLU A 118 -1.99 13.64 -25.31
C GLU A 118 -1.56 12.27 -24.77
N TYR A 119 -0.95 12.25 -23.58
CA TYR A 119 -0.63 10.99 -22.90
C TYR A 119 -1.70 10.65 -21.87
N LYS A 120 -1.94 9.35 -21.66
CA LYS A 120 -2.78 8.88 -20.56
C LYS A 120 -1.89 8.36 -19.45
N ARG A 121 -2.08 8.89 -18.24
CA ARG A 121 -1.42 8.41 -17.03
C ARG A 121 -2.38 7.57 -16.20
N GLU A 122 -1.90 6.46 -15.71
CA GLU A 122 -2.60 5.62 -14.73
C GLU A 122 -1.71 5.48 -13.50
N TYR A 123 -2.31 5.63 -12.32
CA TYR A 123 -1.67 5.39 -11.05
C TYR A 123 -2.20 4.09 -10.47
N ILE A 124 -1.30 3.25 -9.98
CA ILE A 124 -1.63 1.95 -9.39
C ILE A 124 -1.01 1.92 -7.99
N LEU A 125 -1.84 1.68 -6.98
CA LEU A 125 -1.41 1.57 -5.59
C LEU A 125 -1.75 0.19 -5.05
N HIS A 126 -0.72 -0.59 -4.73
CA HIS A 126 -0.84 -1.86 -4.05
C HIS A 126 -0.61 -1.65 -2.55
N TYR A 127 -1.51 -2.21 -1.73
CA TYR A 127 -1.39 -2.08 -0.29
C TYR A 127 -1.92 -3.31 0.44
N ASN A 128 -1.40 -3.51 1.65
CA ASN A 128 -1.79 -4.57 2.56
C ASN A 128 -2.12 -3.97 3.93
N LEU A 129 -3.14 -4.51 4.59
CA LEU A 129 -3.54 -4.14 5.93
C LEU A 129 -3.35 -5.35 6.85
N PHE A 130 -2.51 -5.20 7.86
CA PHE A 130 -2.28 -6.21 8.87
C PHE A 130 -2.89 -5.79 10.20
N ASP A 131 -3.32 -6.75 11.01
CA ASP A 131 -3.60 -6.49 12.43
C ASP A 131 -2.30 -6.42 13.25
N ALA A 132 -2.43 -6.08 14.54
CA ALA A 132 -1.31 -6.00 15.47
C ALA A 132 -0.53 -7.32 15.65
N SER A 133 -1.11 -8.47 15.31
CA SER A 133 -0.45 -9.78 15.37
C SER A 133 0.30 -10.14 14.07
N GLY A 134 0.17 -9.32 13.03
CA GLY A 134 0.71 -9.60 11.70
C GLY A 134 -0.19 -10.47 10.82
N LYS A 135 -1.44 -10.71 11.22
CA LYS A 135 -2.41 -11.38 10.35
C LYS A 135 -2.84 -10.39 9.26
N LEU A 136 -2.76 -10.82 8.01
CA LEU A 136 -3.21 -10.04 6.87
C LEU A 136 -4.74 -9.99 6.84
N LEU A 137 -5.30 -8.79 6.96
CA LEU A 137 -6.75 -8.53 6.95
C LEU A 137 -7.26 -8.17 5.55
N LEU A 138 -6.48 -7.37 4.81
CA LEU A 138 -6.87 -6.87 3.51
C LEU A 138 -5.65 -6.74 2.58
N ALA A 139 -5.83 -7.08 1.31
CA ALA A 139 -4.85 -6.77 0.28
C ALA A 139 -5.53 -6.39 -1.03
N GLU A 140 -5.33 -5.16 -1.47
CA GLU A 140 -6.01 -4.61 -2.64
C GLU A 140 -5.06 -3.81 -3.53
N THR A 141 -5.51 -3.63 -4.76
CA THR A 141 -4.90 -2.75 -5.75
C THR A 141 -5.92 -1.69 -6.12
N LEU A 142 -5.51 -0.42 -6.03
CA LEU A 142 -6.34 0.70 -6.44
C LEU A 142 -5.79 1.28 -7.75
N TYR A 143 -6.68 1.41 -8.73
CA TYR A 143 -6.38 2.00 -10.03
C TYR A 143 -7.02 3.38 -10.14
N PHE A 144 -6.24 4.36 -10.59
CA PHE A 144 -6.71 5.73 -10.78
C PHE A 144 -6.27 6.26 -12.13
N ASN A 145 -7.22 6.84 -12.87
CA ASN A 145 -6.92 7.53 -14.11
C ASN A 145 -6.37 8.92 -13.79
N GLY A 146 -5.09 9.12 -14.08
CA GLY A 146 -4.33 10.35 -13.83
C GLY A 146 -4.51 11.45 -14.89
N GLY A 147 -5.17 11.15 -16.01
CA GLY A 147 -5.32 12.07 -17.13
C GLY A 147 -3.98 12.45 -17.80
N ASN A 148 -3.93 13.67 -18.34
CA ASN A 148 -2.78 14.25 -19.06
C ASN A 148 -2.21 15.51 -18.38
N GLU A 149 -2.41 15.65 -17.07
CA GLU A 149 -1.95 16.81 -16.30
C GLU A 149 -0.47 16.66 -15.88
N ASN A 150 0.35 17.70 -16.06
CA ASN A 150 1.78 17.68 -15.70
C ASN A 150 2.12 18.56 -14.49
N GLN A 151 1.21 19.46 -14.07
CA GLN A 151 1.48 20.32 -12.93
C GLN A 151 1.26 19.56 -11.63
N ILE A 152 2.30 19.46 -10.80
CA ILE A 152 2.29 18.66 -9.57
C ILE A 152 1.14 19.02 -8.60
N ASN A 153 0.81 20.30 -8.47
CA ASN A 153 -0.28 20.75 -7.60
C ASN A 153 -1.64 20.24 -8.13
N LYS A 154 -1.87 20.35 -9.44
CA LYS A 154 -3.07 19.84 -10.07
C LYS A 154 -3.13 18.31 -10.06
N ILE A 155 -2.00 17.63 -10.22
CA ILE A 155 -1.90 16.16 -10.06
C ILE A 155 -2.32 15.78 -8.63
N THR A 156 -1.83 16.52 -7.64
CA THR A 156 -2.11 16.26 -6.22
C THR A 156 -3.59 16.43 -5.92
N GLU A 157 -4.18 17.55 -6.33
CA GLU A 157 -5.61 17.84 -6.12
C GLU A 157 -6.52 16.87 -6.86
N LYS A 158 -6.23 16.60 -8.14
CA LYS A 158 -7.08 15.75 -9.00
C LYS A 158 -6.92 14.26 -8.74
N ASN A 159 -5.78 13.82 -8.23
CA ASN A 159 -5.48 12.39 -8.09
C ASN A 159 -5.18 12.02 -6.64
N PHE A 160 -4.17 12.61 -6.01
CA PHE A 160 -3.71 12.12 -4.70
C PHE A 160 -4.76 12.30 -3.59
N VAL A 161 -5.54 13.39 -3.62
CA VAL A 161 -6.64 13.60 -2.66
C VAL A 161 -7.78 12.59 -2.86
N PRO A 162 -8.30 12.36 -4.08
CA PRO A 162 -9.26 11.27 -4.30
C PRO A 162 -8.73 9.88 -3.93
N ILE A 163 -7.45 9.60 -4.20
CA ILE A 163 -6.79 8.34 -3.79
C ILE A 163 -6.87 8.16 -2.29
N SER A 164 -6.47 9.19 -1.53
CA SER A 164 -6.46 9.13 -0.07
C SER A 164 -7.85 9.05 0.53
N GLN A 165 -8.84 9.75 -0.04
CA GLN A 165 -10.25 9.66 0.35
C GLN A 165 -10.79 8.25 0.12
N LYS A 166 -10.50 7.66 -1.06
CA LYS A 166 -10.97 6.31 -1.37
C LYS A 166 -10.39 5.27 -0.40
N LEU A 167 -9.10 5.41 -0.08
CA LEU A 167 -8.44 4.55 0.89
C LEU A 167 -9.08 4.69 2.29
N LEU A 168 -9.37 5.93 2.73
CA LEU A 168 -10.06 6.18 3.99
C LEU A 168 -11.44 5.50 4.05
N GLU A 169 -12.25 5.64 3.00
CA GLU A 169 -13.57 4.98 2.91
C GLU A 169 -13.45 3.46 3.05
N ILE A 170 -12.49 2.85 2.35
CA ILE A 170 -12.27 1.40 2.41
C ILE A 170 -11.90 0.99 3.84
N LEU A 171 -10.96 1.68 4.46
CA LEU A 171 -10.52 1.37 5.82
C LEU A 171 -11.66 1.53 6.84
N GLN A 172 -12.46 2.60 6.78
CA GLN A 172 -13.62 2.80 7.65
C GLN A 172 -14.72 1.75 7.47
N SER A 173 -14.81 1.14 6.28
CA SER A 173 -15.77 0.05 6.04
C SER A 173 -15.32 -1.31 6.59
N LYS A 174 -14.04 -1.44 6.96
CA LYS A 174 -13.40 -2.70 7.38
C LYS A 174 -12.95 -2.70 8.83
N LEU A 175 -12.70 -1.53 9.42
CA LEU A 175 -12.19 -1.31 10.77
C LEU A 175 -13.27 -0.65 11.64
#